data_AF-A0A845PUE7-F1
#
_entry.id   AF-A0A845PUE7-F1
#
_cell.length_a   1.000
_cell.length_b   1.000
_cell.length_c   1.000
_cell.angle_alpha   90.00
_cell.angle_beta   90.00
_cell.angle_gamma   90.00
#
_symmetry.space_group_name_H-M   'P 1'
#
loop_
_entity.id
_entity.type
_entity.pdbx_description
1 polymer ?
#
loop_
_entity_poly.entity_id
_entity_poly.type
_entity_poly.pdbx_seq_one_letter_code
_entity_poly.pdbx_strand_id
1 'polypeptide(L)'
;MRAQELADWISKKYTIFGIKRVYKRKDHPKLSSDDFYGKKGIIFIKDGWGPTDHIDLWNGYEMKGGEASFLRRGVEIWFWRLS
;
A
#
# COMPACT_ATOMS: atom_id res chain seq x y z
N MET A 1 -5.48 10.37 -13.68
CA MET A 1 -5.19 10.60 -12.26
C MET A 1 -4.15 9.58 -11.84
N ARG A 2 -3.00 9.97 -11.30
CA ARG A 2 -1.92 9.02 -10.95
C ARG A 2 -2.14 8.50 -9.53
N ALA A 3 -1.89 7.21 -9.28
CA ALA A 3 -2.10 6.63 -7.95
C ALA A 3 -1.24 7.30 -6.87
N GLN A 4 -0.03 7.76 -7.21
CA GLN A 4 0.81 8.58 -6.33
C GLN A 4 0.14 9.89 -5.89
N GLU A 5 -0.55 10.62 -6.78
CA GLU A 5 -1.22 11.87 -6.43
C GLU A 5 -2.32 11.64 -5.40
N LEU A 6 -3.05 10.53 -5.54
CA LEU A 6 -4.07 10.12 -4.55
C LEU A 6 -3.43 9.71 -3.23
N ALA A 7 -2.34 8.92 -3.24
CA ALA A 7 -1.60 8.53 -2.05
C ALA A 7 -1.04 9.74 -1.28
N ASP A 8 -0.55 10.74 -2.01
CA ASP A 8 -0.04 12.00 -1.45
C ASP A 8 -1.18 12.85 -0.87
N TRP A 9 -2.33 12.90 -1.54
CA TRP A 9 -3.51 13.60 -1.02
C TRP A 9 -4.03 12.94 0.27
N ILE A 10 -4.16 11.61 0.30
CA ILE A 10 -4.56 10.84 1.50
C ILE A 10 -3.58 11.11 2.65
N SER A 11 -2.27 11.15 2.36
CA SER A 11 -1.23 11.43 3.36
C SER A 11 -1.41 12.78 4.06
N LYS A 12 -1.97 13.78 3.37
CA LYS A 12 -2.24 15.11 3.93
C LYS A 12 -3.53 15.14 4.78
N LYS A 13 -4.39 14.14 4.65
CA LYS A 13 -5.68 14.02 5.33
C LYS A 13 -5.61 13.05 6.52
N TYR A 14 -4.56 13.17 7.32
CA TYR A 14 -4.28 12.26 8.45
C TYR A 14 -5.39 12.21 9.51
N THR A 15 -6.21 13.26 9.63
CA THR A 15 -7.38 13.27 10.53
C THR A 15 -8.51 12.35 10.05
N ILE A 16 -8.53 12.00 8.76
CA ILE A 16 -9.55 11.13 8.16
C ILE A 16 -9.01 9.70 7.99
N PHE A 17 -7.77 9.57 7.48
CA PHE A 17 -7.19 8.28 7.10
C PHE A 17 -6.13 7.74 8.07
N GLY A 18 -5.81 8.49 9.12
CA GLY A 18 -4.73 8.17 10.04
C GLY A 18 -3.33 8.36 9.43
N ILE A 19 -2.32 7.91 10.17
CA ILE A 19 -0.90 8.00 9.78
C ILE A 19 -0.53 6.74 9.00
N LYS A 20 0.06 6.91 7.81
CA LYS A 20 0.61 5.79 7.04
C LYS A 20 1.85 5.20 7.69
N ARG A 21 2.02 3.89 7.53
CA ARG A 21 3.32 3.23 7.65
C ARG A 21 3.94 3.11 6.26
N VAL A 22 5.24 3.36 6.16
CA VAL A 22 6.00 3.23 4.91
C VAL A 22 7.01 2.11 5.07
N TYR A 23 6.96 1.14 4.16
CA TYR A 23 7.86 0.00 4.11
C TYR A 23 8.69 0.10 2.83
N LYS A 24 9.99 0.37 2.96
CA LYS A 24 10.90 0.43 1.81
C LYS A 24 11.44 -0.96 1.51
N ARG A 25 11.45 -1.35 0.23
CA ARG A 25 11.90 -2.68 -0.21
C ARG A 25 13.34 -2.98 0.20
N LYS A 26 14.20 -1.97 0.16
CA LYS A 26 15.61 -2.08 0.58
C LYS A 26 15.75 -2.52 2.05
N ASP A 27 14.83 -2.10 2.91
CA ASP A 27 14.85 -2.37 4.35
C ASP A 27 14.01 -3.63 4.68
N HIS A 28 13.04 -3.96 3.82
CA HIS A 28 12.14 -5.11 3.94
C HIS A 28 12.14 -5.97 2.66
N PRO A 29 13.25 -6.66 2.33
CA PRO A 29 13.39 -7.36 1.04
C PRO A 29 12.35 -8.48 0.86
N LYS A 30 11.93 -9.10 1.97
CA LYS A 30 10.96 -10.22 1.99
C LYS A 30 9.50 -9.78 2.21
N LEU A 31 9.21 -8.48 2.29
CA LEU A 31 7.85 -7.98 2.53
C LEU A 31 6.86 -8.55 1.50
N SER A 32 5.73 -9.06 1.99
CA SER A 32 4.71 -9.75 1.21
C SER A 32 3.32 -9.49 1.77
N SER A 33 2.29 -10.10 1.19
CA SER A 33 0.91 -10.05 1.70
C SER A 33 0.76 -10.57 3.13
N ASP A 34 1.58 -11.55 3.52
CA ASP A 34 1.48 -12.20 4.83
C ASP A 34 1.77 -11.21 5.97
N ASP A 35 2.64 -10.22 5.73
CA ASP A 35 2.93 -9.14 6.68
C ASP A 35 1.71 -8.24 6.97
N PHE A 36 0.71 -8.26 6.08
CA PHE A 36 -0.52 -7.48 6.18
C PHE A 36 -1.74 -8.36 6.50
N TYR A 37 -1.56 -9.67 6.69
CA TYR A 37 -2.65 -10.59 7.00
C TYR A 37 -3.42 -10.17 8.25
N GLY A 38 -4.75 -10.21 8.18
CA GLY A 38 -5.66 -9.82 9.26
C GLY A 38 -5.76 -8.31 9.54
N LYS A 39 -4.97 -7.47 8.85
CA LYS A 39 -5.04 -6.01 8.97
C LYS A 39 -5.85 -5.45 7.82
N LYS A 40 -6.82 -4.56 8.08
CA LYS A 40 -7.61 -3.89 7.04
C LYS A 40 -7.06 -2.50 6.78
N GLY A 41 -7.11 -2.02 5.54
CA GLY A 41 -6.54 -0.72 5.24
C GLY A 41 -6.57 -0.30 3.78
N ILE A 42 -5.95 0.83 3.52
CA ILE A 42 -5.57 1.28 2.18
C ILE A 42 -4.11 0.90 1.97
N ILE A 43 -3.79 0.31 0.82
CA ILE A 43 -2.44 -0.02 0.40
C ILE A 43 -2.09 0.79 -0.85
N PHE A 44 -0.91 1.39 -0.84
CA PHE A 44 -0.29 1.96 -2.02
C PHE A 44 1.03 1.25 -2.29
N ILE A 45 1.25 0.90 -3.55
CA ILE A 45 2.40 0.16 -4.06
C ILE A 45 3.10 1.09 -5.05
N LYS A 46 4.26 1.58 -4.65
CA LYS A 46 5.04 2.49 -5.48
C LYS A 46 5.95 1.73 -6.43
N ASP A 47 5.98 2.15 -7.70
CA ASP A 47 6.88 1.64 -8.74
C ASP A 47 6.93 0.09 -8.82
N GLY A 48 5.76 -0.55 -8.83
CA GLY A 48 5.66 -2.02 -8.84
C GLY A 48 5.93 -2.67 -10.21
N TRP A 49 5.76 -1.91 -11.29
CA TRP A 49 6.00 -2.37 -12.67
C TRP A 49 6.70 -1.25 -13.45
N GLY A 50 7.98 -1.03 -13.13
CA GLY A 50 8.67 0.19 -13.53
C GLY A 50 8.05 1.39 -12.79
N PRO A 51 7.81 2.54 -13.46
CA PRO A 51 7.25 3.73 -12.81
C PRO A 51 5.74 3.66 -12.56
N THR A 52 5.16 2.45 -12.62
CA THR A 52 3.71 2.24 -12.48
C THR A 52 3.37 1.92 -11.04
N ASP A 53 2.49 2.74 -10.47
CA ASP A 53 1.97 2.60 -9.12
C ASP A 53 0.62 1.88 -9.08
N HIS A 54 0.26 1.34 -7.92
CA HIS A 54 -1.08 0.80 -7.63
C HIS A 54 -1.59 1.30 -6.28
N ILE A 55 -2.89 1.62 -6.17
CA ILE A 55 -3.55 1.93 -4.90
C ILE A 55 -4.85 1.15 -4.79
N ASP A 56 -5.07 0.55 -3.62
CA ASP A 56 -6.21 -0.35 -3.42
C ASP A 56 -6.67 -0.40 -1.97
N LEU A 57 -7.85 -1.00 -1.78
CA LEU A 57 -8.34 -1.43 -0.48
C LEU A 57 -7.86 -2.84 -0.19
N TRP A 58 -7.31 -3.03 1.00
CA TRP A 58 -6.86 -4.31 1.54
C TRP A 58 -7.79 -4.75 2.67
N ASN A 59 -8.40 -5.92 2.53
CA ASN A 59 -9.39 -6.42 3.50
C ASN A 59 -8.79 -7.35 4.58
N GLY A 60 -7.47 -7.52 4.62
CA GLY A 60 -6.78 -8.45 5.49
C GLY A 60 -6.34 -9.75 4.82
N TYR A 61 -6.75 -9.99 3.58
CA TYR A 61 -6.41 -11.19 2.82
C TYR A 61 -6.16 -10.91 1.34
N GLU A 62 -6.96 -10.03 0.74
CA GLU A 62 -6.89 -9.69 -0.67
C GLU A 62 -7.12 -8.19 -0.90
N MET A 63 -6.75 -7.75 -2.11
CA MET A 63 -7.08 -6.42 -2.60
C MET A 63 -8.43 -6.45 -3.31
N LYS A 64 -9.11 -5.30 -3.39
CA LYS A 64 -10.40 -5.23 -4.09
C LYS A 64 -10.24 -5.26 -5.62
N GLY A 65 -9.21 -4.61 -6.16
CA GLY A 65 -8.99 -4.47 -7.61
C GLY A 65 -7.70 -5.10 -8.13
N GLY A 66 -6.87 -5.67 -7.26
CA GLY A 66 -5.57 -6.24 -7.61
C GLY A 66 -5.31 -7.59 -6.95
N GLU A 67 -4.12 -8.12 -7.15
CA GLU A 67 -3.69 -9.38 -6.52
C GLU A 67 -2.83 -9.11 -5.28
N ALA A 68 -2.95 -9.96 -4.26
CA ALA A 68 -2.08 -9.92 -3.08
C ALA A 68 -0.58 -10.01 -3.44
N SER A 69 -0.25 -10.68 -4.56
CA SER A 69 1.11 -10.82 -5.10
C SER A 69 1.78 -9.49 -5.42
N PHE A 70 1.00 -8.42 -5.65
CA PHE A 70 1.50 -7.09 -6.00
C PHE A 70 2.35 -6.48 -4.88
N LEU A 71 2.10 -6.87 -3.62
CA LEU A 71 2.87 -6.41 -2.45
C LEU A 71 4.34 -6.82 -2.48
N ARG A 72 4.72 -7.78 -3.32
CA ARG A 72 6.12 -8.18 -3.52
C ARG A 72 6.87 -7.30 -4.52
N ARG A 73 6.17 -6.43 -5.25
CA ARG A 73 6.72 -5.72 -6.41
C ARG A 73 7.15 -4.28 -6.10
N GLY A 74 6.45 -3.59 -5.22
CA GLY A 74 6.72 -2.17 -4.95
C GLY A 74 8.09 -1.91 -4.31
N VAL A 75 8.70 -0.80 -4.69
CA VAL A 75 9.93 -0.25 -4.07
C VAL A 75 9.62 0.39 -2.71
N GLU A 76 8.41 0.92 -2.56
CA GLU A 76 7.80 1.32 -1.31
C GLU A 76 6.36 0.82 -1.22
N ILE A 77 5.97 0.33 -0.05
CA ILE A 77 4.59 0.02 0.28
C ILE A 77 4.14 0.99 1.35
N TRP A 78 3.05 1.72 1.11
CA TRP A 78 2.43 2.59 2.11
C TRP A 78 1.14 1.94 2.58
N PHE A 79 0.93 1.90 3.89
CA PHE A 79 -0.23 1.27 4.50
C PHE A 79 -0.90 2.20 5.51
N TRP A 80 -2.17 2.51 5.26
CA TRP A 80 -3.05 3.17 6.22
C TRP A 80 -3.99 2.13 6.80
N ARG A 81 -3.81 1.81 8.09
CA ARG A 81 -4.68 0.86 8.78
C ARG A 81 -6.05 1.53 9.01
N LEU A 82 -7.11 0.82 8.63
CA LEU A 82 -8.48 1.17 8.98
C LEU A 82 -8.90 0.35 10.20
N SER A 83 -9.61 0.99 11.12
CA SER A 83 -10.15 0.40 12.35
C SER A 83 -11.27 -0.59 12.05
#